data_AF-A0A818JNY8-F1
#
_entry.id   AF-A0A818JNY8-F1
#
_cell.length_a   1.000
_cell.length_b   1.000
_cell.length_c   1.000
_cell.angle_alpha   90.00
_cell.angle_beta   90.00
_cell.angle_gamma   90.00
#
_symmetry.space_group_name_H-M   'P 1'
#
loop_
_entity.id
_entity.type
_entity.pdbx_description
1 polymer ?
#
loop_
_entity_poly.entity_id
_entity_poly.type
_entity_poly.pdbx_seq_one_letter_code
_entity_poly.pdbx_strand_id
1 'polypeptide(L)'
;MNQWKCTEHQARAAIELRLIDGILAFPTSFRGNQSIDRDKIEKIFNFYCHDGISRPSPNRKDVVSINGVSVGKRFKEITISEDFQLFSIKNSSLKIGKSKFFQLRLKDVKPESPHNVCLCIYHENISLLLKNNVTLNDLIGSVVCDVNNEDCSSRACSHCSSPASLSSLLIDDGTDEEEDVSWTVWKTIKNNVMLQTISGCKASLLLEIDNRWSVFLYHAFIKRQHRKHIEIIREHSSADNYIVGQIDFAEN
;
A
#
# COMPACT_ATOMS: atom_id res chain seq x y z
N MET A 1 -0.13 50.60 5.58
CA MET A 1 0.15 49.17 5.30
C MET A 1 -1.03 48.39 4.72
N ASN A 2 -2.28 48.91 4.74
CA ASN A 2 -3.45 48.20 4.19
C ASN A 2 -3.62 48.28 2.66
N GLN A 3 -2.86 49.12 1.96
CA GLN A 3 -3.02 49.33 0.52
C GLN A 3 -2.33 48.24 -0.33
N TRP A 4 -1.38 47.51 0.23
CA TRP A 4 -0.52 46.57 -0.50
C TRP A 4 -0.58 45.12 0.00
N LYS A 5 -1.50 44.79 0.93
CA LYS A 5 -1.67 43.45 1.53
C LYS A 5 -0.34 42.76 1.92
N CYS A 6 0.65 43.51 2.41
CA CYS A 6 1.93 42.97 2.85
C CYS A 6 2.14 43.21 4.35
N THR A 7 2.96 42.38 4.99
CA THR A 7 3.29 42.53 6.41
C THR A 7 4.37 43.60 6.61
N GLU A 8 4.42 44.20 7.81
CA GLU A 8 5.43 45.21 8.14
C GLU A 8 6.87 44.69 7.96
N HIS A 9 7.09 43.42 8.29
CA HIS A 9 8.36 42.73 8.06
C HIS A 9 8.74 42.69 6.57
N GLN A 10 7.79 42.38 5.68
CA GLN A 10 8.04 42.35 4.23
C GLN A 10 8.36 43.75 3.68
N ALA A 11 7.69 44.78 4.19
CA ALA A 11 7.95 46.16 3.81
C ALA A 11 9.37 46.61 4.23
N ARG A 12 9.79 46.30 5.46
CA ARG A 12 11.15 46.64 5.93
C ARG A 12 12.24 45.90 5.15
N ALA A 13 12.07 44.59 4.95
CA ALA A 13 13.02 43.79 4.19
C ALA A 13 13.17 44.27 2.73
N ALA A 14 12.08 44.71 2.10
CA ALA A 14 12.12 45.28 0.75
C ALA A 14 12.84 46.63 0.70
N ILE A 15 12.69 47.47 1.73
CA ILE A 15 13.41 48.74 1.85
C ILE A 15 14.91 48.50 2.02
N GLU A 16 15.30 47.57 2.89
CA GLU A 16 16.71 47.20 3.09
C GLU A 16 17.35 46.65 1.82
N LEU A 17 16.66 45.74 1.10
CA LEU A 17 17.13 45.22 -0.19
C LEU A 17 17.34 46.33 -1.22
N ARG A 18 16.42 47.30 -1.28
CA ARG A 18 16.52 48.43 -2.19
C ARG A 18 17.70 49.36 -1.87
N LEU A 19 18.03 49.53 -0.58
CA LEU A 19 19.17 50.34 -0.15
C LEU A 19 20.51 49.70 -0.50
N ILE A 20 20.58 48.36 -0.45
CA ILE A 20 21.82 47.61 -0.68
C ILE A 20 22.06 47.39 -2.18
N ASP A 21 21.06 46.90 -2.91
CA ASP A 21 21.21 46.42 -4.30
C ASP A 21 20.52 47.32 -5.34
N GLY A 22 19.93 48.44 -4.91
CA GLY A 22 19.33 49.46 -5.78
C GLY A 22 17.83 49.25 -6.09
N ILE A 23 17.29 50.09 -6.98
CA ILE A 23 15.84 50.22 -7.23
C ILE A 23 15.22 48.95 -7.84
N LEU A 24 16.04 48.10 -8.48
CA LEU A 24 15.64 46.84 -9.10
C LEU A 24 16.20 45.61 -8.35
N ALA A 25 16.54 45.77 -7.07
CA ALA A 25 16.98 44.68 -6.21
C ALA A 25 15.94 43.57 -6.13
N PHE A 26 16.32 42.36 -6.52
CA PHE A 26 15.53 41.15 -6.28
C PHE A 26 16.18 40.35 -5.16
N PRO A 27 15.40 39.72 -4.25
CA PRO A 27 15.96 38.86 -3.22
C PRO A 27 16.74 37.71 -3.89
N THR A 28 18.06 37.68 -3.68
CA THR A 28 19.01 36.80 -4.36
C THR A 28 18.83 35.32 -4.01
N SER A 29 18.03 34.97 -3.02
CA SER A 29 17.49 33.63 -2.88
C SER A 29 16.27 33.61 -1.96
N PHE A 30 15.20 32.96 -2.39
CA PHE A 30 14.28 32.36 -1.43
C PHE A 30 15.11 31.33 -0.65
N ARG A 31 15.11 31.40 0.69
CA ARG A 31 15.79 30.48 1.63
C ARG A 31 15.36 29.00 1.51
N GLY A 32 14.75 28.57 0.40
CA GLY A 32 14.16 27.25 0.21
C GLY A 32 14.93 26.28 -0.70
N ASN A 33 15.95 26.73 -1.45
CA ASN A 33 16.64 25.87 -2.42
C ASN A 33 18.03 25.42 -1.93
N GLN A 34 18.14 24.91 -0.69
CA GLN A 34 19.28 24.06 -0.39
C GLN A 34 19.17 22.80 -1.26
N SER A 35 20.21 22.52 -2.05
CA SER A 35 20.27 21.29 -2.83
C SER A 35 20.13 20.11 -1.87
N ILE A 36 19.19 19.22 -2.15
CA ILE A 36 19.03 18.03 -1.34
C ILE A 36 20.29 17.19 -1.51
N ASP A 37 20.83 16.77 -0.38
CA ASP A 37 21.97 15.90 -0.31
C ASP A 37 21.74 14.62 -1.12
N ARG A 38 22.75 14.18 -1.88
CA ARG A 38 22.62 13.06 -2.83
C ARG A 38 22.24 11.77 -2.11
N ASP A 39 22.78 11.55 -0.91
CA ASP A 39 22.49 10.39 -0.07
C ASP A 39 21.00 10.33 0.32
N LYS A 40 20.35 11.49 0.48
CA LYS A 40 18.91 11.56 0.77
C LYS A 40 18.09 11.18 -0.46
N ILE A 41 18.51 11.61 -1.65
CA ILE A 41 17.84 11.30 -2.91
C ILE A 41 17.93 9.80 -3.17
N GLU A 42 19.10 9.20 -2.97
CA GLU A 42 19.31 7.76 -3.16
C GLU A 42 18.45 6.92 -2.21
N LYS A 43 18.35 7.32 -0.93
CA LYS A 43 17.44 6.66 0.03
C LYS A 43 15.98 6.73 -0.40
N ILE A 44 15.54 7.85 -0.97
CA ILE A 44 14.17 8.00 -1.49
C ILE A 44 13.97 7.13 -2.74
N PHE A 45 14.96 7.04 -3.62
CA PHE A 45 14.91 6.16 -4.80
C PHE A 45 14.85 4.70 -4.39
N ASN A 46 15.72 4.25 -3.49
CA ASN A 46 15.71 2.89 -2.97
C ASN A 46 14.39 2.57 -2.26
N PHE A 47 13.80 3.54 -1.55
CA PHE A 47 12.48 3.37 -0.95
C PHE A 47 11.38 3.17 -2.00
N TYR A 48 11.36 3.98 -3.07
CA TYR A 48 10.38 3.81 -4.14
C TYR A 48 10.55 2.50 -4.90
N CYS A 49 11.78 2.02 -5.08
CA CYS A 49 12.07 0.75 -5.76
C CYS A 49 11.80 -0.50 -4.90
N HIS A 50 11.52 -0.34 -3.61
CA HIS A 50 11.22 -1.46 -2.72
C HIS A 50 9.91 -2.15 -3.12
N ASP A 51 9.89 -3.48 -3.20
CA ASP A 51 8.77 -4.25 -3.74
C ASP A 51 7.47 -4.16 -2.91
N GLY A 52 7.59 -3.87 -1.61
CA GLY A 52 6.46 -3.51 -0.74
C GLY A 52 5.88 -2.11 -0.95
N ILE A 53 6.52 -1.26 -1.77
CA ILE A 53 6.08 0.12 -2.09
C ILE A 53 5.66 0.22 -3.55
N SER A 54 6.50 -0.26 -4.48
CA SER A 54 6.16 -0.36 -5.89
C SER A 54 6.69 -1.64 -6.50
N ARG A 55 5.99 -2.20 -7.48
CA ARG A 55 6.37 -3.43 -8.19
C ARG A 55 6.61 -3.18 -9.67
N PRO A 56 7.55 -3.88 -10.31
CA PRO A 56 7.72 -3.80 -11.76
C PRO A 56 6.46 -4.36 -12.46
N SER A 57 6.07 -3.74 -13.57
CA SER A 57 5.01 -4.28 -14.42
C SER A 57 5.46 -5.62 -15.03
N PRO A 58 4.62 -6.68 -15.00
CA PRO A 58 4.93 -7.92 -15.69
C PRO A 58 4.85 -7.77 -17.22
N ASN A 59 4.17 -6.73 -17.71
CA ASN A 59 3.93 -6.55 -19.13
C ASN A 59 5.12 -5.89 -19.85
N ARG A 60 5.68 -6.56 -20.86
CA ARG A 60 6.79 -6.05 -21.67
C ARG A 60 6.49 -4.73 -22.39
N LYS A 61 5.21 -4.42 -22.64
CA LYS A 61 4.80 -3.15 -23.27
C LYS A 61 4.80 -1.96 -22.31
N ASP A 62 4.86 -2.22 -21.00
CA ASP A 62 4.87 -1.18 -19.98
C ASP A 62 6.27 -0.63 -19.76
N VAL A 63 6.69 0.25 -20.67
CA VAL A 63 8.01 0.89 -20.67
C VAL A 63 7.86 2.41 -20.71
N VAL A 64 8.77 3.12 -20.04
CA VAL A 64 8.90 4.58 -20.06
C VAL A 64 10.32 4.91 -20.51
N SER A 65 10.44 5.83 -21.48
CA SER A 65 11.75 6.36 -21.90
C SER A 65 12.18 7.46 -20.94
N ILE A 66 13.30 7.23 -20.24
CA ILE A 66 13.95 8.21 -19.37
C ILE A 66 15.34 8.46 -19.95
N ASN A 67 15.59 9.70 -20.41
CA ASN A 67 16.87 10.10 -20.98
C ASN A 67 17.37 9.18 -22.12
N GLY A 68 16.45 8.67 -22.95
CA GLY A 68 16.78 7.78 -24.07
C GLY A 68 16.92 6.30 -23.70
N VAL A 69 16.84 5.95 -22.41
CA VAL A 69 16.84 4.56 -21.94
C VAL A 69 15.41 4.11 -21.64
N SER A 70 15.05 2.96 -22.20
CA SER A 70 13.77 2.29 -21.96
C SER A 70 13.79 1.58 -20.61
N VAL A 71 13.05 2.09 -19.63
CA VAL A 71 12.92 1.51 -18.29
C VAL A 71 11.50 0.97 -18.11
N GLY A 72 11.37 -0.23 -17.54
CA GLY A 72 10.05 -0.82 -17.24
C GLY A 72 9.28 0.02 -16.22
N LYS A 73 7.97 0.19 -16.41
CA LYS A 73 7.12 0.87 -15.43
C LYS A 73 7.10 0.08 -14.13
N ARG A 74 7.04 0.79 -13.02
CA ARG A 74 6.70 0.25 -11.71
C ARG A 74 5.35 0.81 -11.26
N PHE A 75 4.53 0.00 -10.63
CA PHE A 75 3.23 0.42 -10.08
C PHE A 75 3.28 0.40 -8.57
N LYS A 76 2.77 1.46 -7.95
CA LYS A 76 2.66 1.52 -6.49
C LYS A 76 1.58 0.60 -5.94
N GLU A 77 1.83 0.08 -4.74
CA GLU A 77 0.89 -0.78 -4.00
C GLU A 77 0.01 0.00 -3.02
N ILE A 78 0.48 1.13 -2.53
CA ILE A 78 -0.18 1.93 -1.49
C ILE A 78 -0.36 3.38 -1.93
N THR A 79 -1.19 4.12 -1.19
CA THR A 79 -1.46 5.51 -1.54
C THR A 79 -0.23 6.40 -1.37
N ILE A 80 -0.26 7.56 -2.01
CA ILE A 80 0.82 8.55 -1.94
C ILE A 80 0.99 9.10 -0.50
N SER A 81 -0.08 9.17 0.27
CA SER A 81 -0.05 9.65 1.66
C SER A 81 0.56 8.61 2.61
N GLU A 82 0.17 7.35 2.49
CA GLU A 82 0.70 6.23 3.30
C GLU A 82 2.19 6.01 3.04
N ASP A 83 2.61 6.08 1.78
CA ASP A 83 4.03 6.04 1.37
C ASP A 83 4.89 7.00 2.20
N PHE A 84 4.43 8.25 2.34
CA PHE A 84 5.18 9.27 3.07
C PHE A 84 5.21 8.99 4.57
N GLN A 85 4.11 8.47 5.13
CA GLN A 85 4.07 8.07 6.54
C GLN A 85 5.05 6.92 6.80
N LEU A 86 5.03 5.87 5.98
CA LEU A 86 5.95 4.75 6.09
C LEU A 86 7.41 5.19 5.91
N PHE A 87 7.69 6.07 4.95
CA PHE A 87 9.02 6.63 4.77
C PHE A 87 9.49 7.39 6.01
N SER A 88 8.61 8.22 6.59
CA SER A 88 8.91 9.02 7.79
C SER A 88 9.15 8.15 9.02
N ILE A 89 8.41 7.04 9.16
CA ILE A 89 8.59 6.06 10.25
C ILE A 89 9.93 5.32 10.09
N LYS A 90 10.21 4.79 8.88
CA LYS A 90 11.45 4.04 8.61
C LYS A 90 12.70 4.92 8.65
N ASN A 91 12.59 6.19 8.27
CA ASN A 91 13.71 7.14 8.20
C ASN A 91 13.45 8.36 9.07
N SER A 92 13.20 8.15 10.36
CA SER A 92 12.90 9.22 11.33
C SER A 92 13.98 10.30 11.46
N SER A 93 15.22 9.99 11.08
CA SER A 93 16.36 10.92 11.06
C SER A 93 16.35 11.89 9.87
N LEU A 94 15.58 11.60 8.81
CA LEU A 94 15.53 12.40 7.59
C LEU A 94 14.30 13.31 7.56
N LYS A 95 14.48 14.59 7.88
CA LYS A 95 13.41 15.60 7.73
C LYS A 95 13.24 16.00 6.27
N ILE A 96 12.14 15.58 5.66
CA ILE A 96 11.74 15.93 4.28
C ILE A 96 10.26 16.36 4.29
N GLY A 97 9.96 17.44 3.57
CA GLY A 97 8.57 17.89 3.40
C GLY A 97 7.81 17.02 2.39
N LYS A 98 6.52 16.78 2.64
CA LYS A 98 5.62 15.98 1.77
C LYS A 98 5.71 16.37 0.29
N SER A 99 5.58 17.66 -0.02
CA SER A 99 5.63 18.16 -1.40
C SER A 99 6.95 17.83 -2.10
N LYS A 100 8.06 17.86 -1.36
CA LYS A 100 9.38 17.58 -1.93
C LYS A 100 9.62 16.10 -2.13
N PHE A 101 9.15 15.26 -1.22
CA PHE A 101 9.13 13.81 -1.38
C PHE A 101 8.37 13.41 -2.65
N PHE A 102 7.19 13.99 -2.90
CA PHE A 102 6.40 13.71 -4.10
C PHE A 102 7.07 14.20 -5.40
N GLN A 103 7.79 15.33 -5.35
CA GLN A 103 8.57 15.80 -6.50
C GLN A 103 9.73 14.88 -6.86
N LEU A 104 10.32 14.22 -5.87
CA LEU A 104 11.44 13.29 -6.05
C LEU A 104 11.00 11.88 -6.46
N ARG A 105 9.70 11.67 -6.71
CA ARG A 105 9.20 10.39 -7.22
C ARG A 105 9.78 10.09 -8.60
N LEU A 106 10.33 8.88 -8.74
CA LEU A 106 10.82 8.32 -9.98
C LEU A 106 9.72 8.31 -11.07
N LYS A 107 10.09 8.66 -12.31
CA LYS A 107 9.12 8.86 -13.43
C LYS A 107 8.48 7.55 -13.91
N ASP A 108 9.22 6.46 -13.77
CA ASP A 108 8.84 5.07 -14.04
C ASP A 108 7.91 4.51 -12.96
N VAL A 109 7.87 5.10 -11.76
CA VAL A 109 6.93 4.72 -10.69
C VAL A 109 5.59 5.42 -10.87
N LYS A 110 4.61 4.70 -11.40
CA LYS A 110 3.24 5.16 -11.62
C LYS A 110 2.34 4.82 -10.42
N PRO A 111 1.41 5.73 -10.06
CA PRO A 111 0.34 5.37 -9.15
C PRO A 111 -0.58 4.35 -9.84
N GLU A 112 -0.93 3.30 -9.10
CA GLU A 112 -1.91 2.25 -9.46
C GLU A 112 -1.64 1.45 -10.76
N SER A 113 -1.64 0.12 -10.62
CA SER A 113 -2.09 -0.75 -11.71
C SER A 113 -3.54 -1.14 -11.38
N PRO A 114 -4.46 -1.20 -12.36
CA PRO A 114 -5.85 -1.59 -12.12
C PRO A 114 -6.02 -3.06 -11.66
N HIS A 115 -4.94 -3.85 -11.61
CA HIS A 115 -4.97 -5.28 -11.30
C HIS A 115 -4.21 -5.65 -10.01
N ASN A 116 -3.96 -4.69 -9.13
CA ASN A 116 -3.11 -4.84 -7.94
C ASN A 116 -3.78 -5.54 -6.73
N VAL A 117 -4.74 -6.43 -6.95
CA VAL A 117 -5.37 -7.21 -5.87
C VAL A 117 -5.16 -8.70 -6.15
N CYS A 118 -4.99 -9.51 -5.10
CA CYS A 118 -5.01 -10.96 -5.28
C CYS A 118 -6.37 -11.34 -5.83
N LEU A 119 -6.41 -11.79 -7.09
CA LEU A 119 -7.61 -12.34 -7.71
C LEU A 119 -7.87 -13.80 -7.31
N CYS A 120 -7.16 -14.26 -6.29
CA CYS A 120 -7.34 -15.58 -5.74
C CYS A 120 -8.72 -15.66 -5.06
N ILE A 121 -9.40 -16.79 -5.25
CA ILE A 121 -10.74 -17.06 -4.73
C ILE A 121 -10.87 -16.77 -3.22
N TYR A 122 -9.80 -16.97 -2.44
CA TYR A 122 -9.77 -16.71 -1.00
C TYR A 122 -9.89 -15.22 -0.66
N HIS A 123 -9.11 -14.35 -1.32
CA HIS A 123 -9.16 -12.91 -1.04
C HIS A 123 -10.41 -12.28 -1.66
N GLU A 124 -10.75 -12.69 -2.88
CA GLU A 124 -11.92 -12.17 -3.58
C GLU A 124 -13.22 -12.51 -2.83
N ASN A 125 -13.39 -13.74 -2.36
CA ASN A 125 -14.58 -14.12 -1.61
C ASN A 125 -14.74 -13.35 -0.29
N ILE A 126 -13.67 -13.17 0.48
CA ILE A 126 -13.75 -12.39 1.72
C ILE A 126 -14.04 -10.92 1.41
N SER A 127 -13.46 -10.36 0.34
CA SER A 127 -13.76 -8.99 -0.10
C SER A 127 -15.22 -8.82 -0.52
N LEU A 128 -15.77 -9.78 -1.28
CA LEU A 128 -17.17 -9.78 -1.72
C LEU A 128 -18.14 -9.90 -0.54
N LEU A 129 -17.78 -10.69 0.48
CA LEU A 129 -18.62 -10.88 1.67
C LEU A 129 -18.62 -9.66 2.58
N LEU A 130 -17.46 -9.00 2.76
CA LEU A 130 -17.34 -7.89 3.70
C LEU A 130 -17.95 -6.58 3.17
N LYS A 131 -18.01 -6.38 1.84
CA LYS A 131 -18.52 -5.17 1.14
C LYS A 131 -18.03 -3.79 1.67
N ASN A 132 -17.18 -3.77 2.69
CA ASN A 132 -16.76 -2.61 3.44
C ASN A 132 -15.37 -2.16 3.00
N ASN A 133 -15.11 -0.85 3.14
CA ASN A 133 -13.83 -0.21 2.80
C ASN A 133 -12.69 -0.51 3.79
N VAL A 134 -12.82 -1.52 4.65
CA VAL A 134 -11.76 -1.88 5.61
C VAL A 134 -10.71 -2.71 4.87
N THR A 135 -9.44 -2.35 5.02
CA THR A 135 -8.39 -3.15 4.39
C THR A 135 -8.29 -4.51 5.08
N LEU A 136 -8.21 -5.58 4.29
CA LEU A 136 -8.13 -6.95 4.82
C LEU A 136 -6.95 -7.14 5.79
N ASN A 137 -5.85 -6.40 5.59
CA ASN A 137 -4.69 -6.47 6.48
C ASN A 137 -5.00 -5.93 7.87
N ASP A 138 -5.75 -4.84 7.98
CA ASP A 138 -6.15 -4.26 9.26
C ASP A 138 -7.09 -5.22 10.00
N LEU A 139 -8.00 -5.86 9.28
CA LEU A 139 -8.92 -6.85 9.83
C LEU A 139 -8.19 -8.12 10.32
N ILE A 140 -7.16 -8.57 9.61
CA ILE A 140 -6.32 -9.67 10.10
C ILE A 140 -5.62 -9.22 11.40
N GLY A 141 -5.04 -8.01 11.40
CA GLY A 141 -4.34 -7.46 12.56
C GLY A 141 -5.20 -7.25 13.81
N SER A 142 -6.52 -7.08 13.66
CA SER A 142 -7.44 -6.99 14.80
C SER A 142 -7.81 -8.36 15.39
N VAL A 143 -7.72 -9.43 14.59
CA VAL A 143 -8.13 -10.79 14.99
C VAL A 143 -6.96 -11.62 15.52
N VAL A 144 -5.74 -11.44 14.99
CA VAL A 144 -4.57 -12.23 15.40
C VAL A 144 -3.57 -11.41 16.21
N CYS A 145 -2.96 -12.00 17.24
CA CYS A 145 -1.94 -11.33 18.05
C CYS A 145 -0.68 -10.98 17.26
N ASP A 146 -0.26 -11.89 16.37
CA ASP A 146 0.88 -11.68 15.47
C ASP A 146 0.58 -12.29 14.11
N VAL A 147 0.60 -11.42 13.10
CA VAL A 147 0.34 -11.72 11.69
C VAL A 147 1.47 -12.56 11.06
N ASN A 148 2.63 -12.63 11.71
CA ASN A 148 3.80 -13.38 11.27
C ASN A 148 3.98 -14.71 11.99
N ASN A 149 3.12 -15.02 12.97
CA ASN A 149 3.14 -16.29 13.67
C ASN A 149 2.19 -17.29 12.99
N GLU A 150 2.69 -18.50 12.74
CA GLU A 150 1.95 -19.59 12.12
C GLU A 150 0.81 -20.09 13.03
N ASP A 151 1.04 -20.19 14.34
CA ASP A 151 0.06 -20.66 15.31
C ASP A 151 -1.13 -19.68 15.41
N CYS A 152 -0.87 -18.39 15.29
CA CYS A 152 -1.90 -17.35 15.24
C CYS A 152 -2.77 -17.50 13.98
N SER A 153 -2.13 -17.73 12.84
CA SER A 153 -2.79 -17.79 11.53
C SER A 153 -3.51 -19.12 11.27
N SER A 154 -3.05 -20.20 11.91
CA SER A 154 -3.67 -21.54 11.88
C SER A 154 -4.72 -21.75 12.98
N ARG A 155 -4.97 -20.72 13.82
CA ARG A 155 -5.89 -20.75 14.97
C ARG A 155 -5.46 -21.72 16.09
N ALA A 156 -4.19 -22.12 16.15
CA ALA A 156 -3.61 -22.92 17.24
C ALA A 156 -3.16 -22.08 18.46
N CYS A 157 -3.05 -20.76 18.32
CA CYS A 157 -2.55 -19.87 19.38
C CYS A 157 -3.54 -19.70 20.55
N SER A 158 -3.14 -20.02 21.78
CA SER A 158 -4.00 -19.89 22.98
C SER A 158 -4.53 -18.48 23.27
N HIS A 159 -3.88 -17.43 22.77
CA HIS A 159 -4.26 -16.03 23.02
C HIS A 159 -5.31 -15.49 22.04
N CYS A 160 -5.20 -15.80 20.75
CA CYS A 160 -6.15 -15.35 19.72
C CYS A 160 -7.03 -16.46 19.13
N SER A 161 -6.83 -17.72 19.53
CA SER A 161 -7.72 -18.84 19.17
C SER A 161 -9.08 -18.76 19.87
N SER A 162 -9.24 -17.84 20.83
CA SER A 162 -10.54 -17.60 21.46
C SER A 162 -11.61 -17.35 20.38
N PRO A 163 -12.84 -17.82 20.61
CA PRO A 163 -13.90 -17.89 19.59
C PRO A 163 -14.54 -16.52 19.35
N ALA A 164 -13.78 -15.43 19.44
CA ALA A 164 -14.17 -14.17 18.81
C ALA A 164 -14.13 -14.41 17.29
N SER A 165 -15.22 -15.00 16.81
CA SER A 165 -15.52 -15.17 15.40
C SER A 165 -15.49 -13.79 14.74
N LEU A 166 -15.09 -13.73 13.48
CA LEU A 166 -15.06 -12.46 12.75
C LEU A 166 -16.44 -11.79 12.80
N SER A 167 -17.49 -12.61 12.79
CA SER A 167 -18.87 -12.18 13.02
C SER A 167 -19.06 -11.29 14.25
N SER A 168 -18.41 -11.58 15.37
CA SER A 168 -18.50 -10.76 16.60
C SER A 168 -17.93 -9.35 16.45
N LEU A 169 -17.00 -9.13 15.51
CA LEU A 169 -16.48 -7.80 15.16
C LEU A 169 -17.36 -7.06 14.15
N LEU A 170 -18.24 -7.79 13.46
CA LEU A 170 -19.12 -7.26 12.42
C LEU A 170 -20.54 -7.02 12.92
N ILE A 171 -20.92 -7.61 14.05
CA ILE A 171 -22.18 -7.37 14.76
C ILE A 171 -22.01 -6.12 15.62
N ASP A 172 -22.81 -5.09 15.36
CA ASP A 172 -22.95 -3.90 16.21
C ASP A 172 -24.27 -3.96 17.01
N ASP A 173 -24.38 -3.23 18.12
CA ASP A 173 -25.45 -3.31 19.16
C ASP A 173 -26.90 -2.98 18.67
N GLY A 174 -27.13 -2.87 17.36
CA GLY A 174 -28.44 -2.67 16.73
C GLY A 174 -28.67 -3.54 15.50
N THR A 175 -27.92 -4.62 15.34
CA THR A 175 -27.96 -5.48 14.16
C THR A 175 -29.15 -6.44 14.21
N ASP A 176 -30.07 -6.34 13.25
CA ASP A 176 -31.10 -7.35 13.02
C ASP A 176 -30.50 -8.54 12.26
N GLU A 177 -30.35 -9.68 12.94
CA GLU A 177 -29.78 -10.90 12.37
C GLU A 177 -30.73 -11.60 11.38
N GLU A 178 -32.03 -11.28 11.45
CA GLU A 178 -33.07 -11.80 10.56
C GLU A 178 -33.23 -10.97 9.28
N GLU A 179 -32.47 -9.88 9.14
CA GLU A 179 -32.45 -9.07 7.93
C GLU A 179 -32.10 -9.93 6.70
N ASP A 180 -32.96 -9.89 5.68
CA ASP A 180 -32.72 -10.56 4.41
C ASP A 180 -31.62 -9.85 3.63
N VAL A 181 -30.52 -10.57 3.37
CA VAL A 181 -29.34 -10.07 2.67
C VAL A 181 -29.01 -10.98 1.49
N SER A 182 -28.49 -10.39 0.42
CA SER A 182 -27.88 -11.12 -0.68
C SER A 182 -26.40 -10.80 -0.82
N TRP A 183 -25.60 -11.85 -1.04
CA TRP A 183 -24.16 -11.75 -1.20
C TRP A 183 -23.68 -12.64 -2.34
N THR A 184 -22.48 -12.35 -2.84
CA THR A 184 -21.89 -13.05 -3.98
C THR A 184 -20.61 -13.75 -3.56
N VAL A 185 -20.39 -14.95 -4.10
CA VAL A 185 -19.22 -15.78 -3.80
C VAL A 185 -18.80 -16.55 -5.04
N TRP A 186 -17.50 -16.61 -5.30
CA TRP A 186 -16.92 -17.52 -6.28
C TRP A 186 -16.86 -18.95 -5.74
N LYS A 187 -17.39 -19.91 -6.50
CA LYS A 187 -17.30 -21.34 -6.20
C LYS A 187 -16.74 -22.12 -7.39
N THR A 188 -15.97 -23.15 -7.10
CA THR A 188 -15.47 -24.08 -8.11
C THR A 188 -16.47 -25.21 -8.32
N ILE A 189 -17.10 -25.26 -9.49
CA ILE A 189 -18.06 -26.30 -9.89
C ILE A 189 -17.49 -27.00 -11.12
N LYS A 190 -17.19 -28.30 -11.01
CA LYS A 190 -16.65 -29.12 -12.11
C LYS A 190 -15.42 -28.46 -12.78
N ASN A 191 -14.44 -28.04 -11.96
CA ASN A 191 -13.23 -27.30 -12.36
C ASN A 191 -13.42 -25.88 -12.92
N ASN A 192 -14.65 -25.40 -13.06
CA ASN A 192 -14.92 -24.02 -13.47
C ASN A 192 -15.24 -23.15 -12.26
N VAL A 193 -14.62 -21.98 -12.20
CA VAL A 193 -14.90 -20.97 -11.16
C VAL A 193 -16.07 -20.12 -11.63
N MET A 194 -17.18 -20.16 -10.90
CA MET A 194 -18.41 -19.42 -11.21
C MET A 194 -18.83 -18.53 -10.05
N LEU A 195 -19.29 -17.31 -10.36
CA LEU A 195 -19.84 -16.39 -9.39
C LEU A 195 -21.29 -16.77 -9.10
N GLN A 196 -21.61 -17.01 -7.83
CA GLN A 196 -22.96 -17.35 -7.38
C GLN A 196 -23.48 -16.27 -6.44
N THR A 197 -24.71 -15.80 -6.70
CA THR A 197 -25.47 -14.97 -5.76
C THR A 197 -26.29 -15.86 -4.84
N ILE A 198 -26.14 -15.65 -3.53
CA ILE A 198 -26.87 -16.37 -2.48
C ILE A 198 -27.73 -15.33 -1.77
N SER A 199 -28.98 -15.70 -1.49
CA SER A 199 -29.91 -14.90 -0.68
C SER A 199 -30.25 -15.68 0.59
N GLY A 200 -30.25 -15.00 1.72
CA GLY A 200 -30.60 -15.57 3.03
C GLY A 200 -30.58 -14.49 4.11
N CYS A 201 -30.71 -14.89 5.37
CA CYS A 201 -30.60 -13.94 6.48
C CYS A 201 -29.15 -13.51 6.74
N LYS A 202 -28.98 -12.38 7.44
CA LYS A 202 -27.68 -11.87 7.87
C LYS A 202 -26.91 -12.87 8.74
N ALA A 203 -27.59 -13.63 9.60
CA ALA A 203 -26.96 -14.73 10.35
C ALA A 203 -26.28 -15.77 9.42
N SER A 204 -26.91 -16.09 8.28
CA SER A 204 -26.34 -17.00 7.28
C SER A 204 -25.11 -16.41 6.60
N LEU A 205 -25.09 -15.09 6.34
CA LEU A 205 -23.93 -14.39 5.81
C LEU A 205 -22.75 -14.44 6.81
N LEU A 206 -23.00 -14.21 8.10
CA LEU A 206 -21.97 -14.20 9.14
C LEU A 206 -21.33 -15.60 9.32
N LEU A 207 -22.15 -16.66 9.35
CA LEU A 207 -21.66 -18.03 9.38
C LEU A 207 -20.79 -18.36 8.15
N GLU A 208 -21.21 -17.88 6.99
CA GLU A 208 -20.49 -18.10 5.73
C GLU A 208 -19.12 -17.37 5.71
N ILE A 209 -19.02 -16.23 6.38
CA ILE A 209 -17.75 -15.52 6.59
C ILE A 209 -16.85 -16.29 7.54
N ASP A 210 -17.37 -16.70 8.70
CA ASP A 210 -16.60 -17.42 9.72
C ASP A 210 -16.05 -18.77 9.18
N ASN A 211 -16.86 -19.49 8.41
CA ASN A 211 -16.47 -20.75 7.76
C ASN A 211 -15.26 -20.59 6.82
N ARG A 212 -15.10 -19.42 6.20
CA ARG A 212 -13.99 -19.13 5.28
C ARG A 212 -12.81 -18.47 5.96
N TRP A 213 -13.03 -17.88 7.13
CA TRP A 213 -12.06 -17.00 7.77
C TRP A 213 -10.77 -17.74 8.15
N SER A 214 -10.87 -18.92 8.74
CA SER A 214 -9.68 -19.71 9.14
C SER A 214 -8.78 -20.07 7.96
N VAL A 215 -9.38 -20.53 6.86
CA VAL A 215 -8.66 -20.86 5.62
C VAL A 215 -8.04 -19.61 4.99
N PHE A 216 -8.78 -18.49 5.00
CA PHE A 216 -8.28 -17.21 4.52
C PHE A 216 -7.08 -16.71 5.32
N LEU A 217 -7.13 -16.77 6.66
CA LEU A 217 -6.02 -16.36 7.54
C LEU A 217 -4.74 -17.12 7.21
N TYR A 218 -4.84 -18.45 7.10
CA TYR A 218 -3.69 -19.28 6.78
C TYR A 218 -3.17 -19.01 5.35
N HIS A 219 -4.06 -18.85 4.37
CA HIS A 219 -3.67 -18.47 3.01
C HIS A 219 -2.94 -17.11 2.97
N ALA A 220 -3.44 -16.10 3.69
CA ALA A 220 -2.83 -14.79 3.79
C ALA A 220 -1.45 -14.84 4.47
N PHE A 221 -1.29 -15.69 5.49
CA PHE A 221 -0.02 -15.97 6.15
C PHE A 221 1.00 -16.57 5.18
N ILE A 222 0.66 -17.67 4.50
CA ILE A 222 1.56 -18.36 3.55
C ILE A 222 2.01 -17.40 2.45
N LYS A 223 1.08 -16.64 1.86
CA LYS A 223 1.39 -15.62 0.85
C LYS A 223 2.39 -14.58 1.38
N ARG A 224 2.25 -14.14 2.63
CA ARG A 224 3.15 -13.18 3.28
C ARG A 224 4.54 -13.79 3.50
N GLN A 225 4.61 -15.04 3.98
CA GLN A 225 5.89 -15.74 4.16
C GLN A 225 6.62 -15.97 2.85
N HIS A 226 5.90 -16.40 1.80
CA HIS A 226 6.48 -16.54 0.46
C HIS A 226 7.06 -15.22 -0.04
N ARG A 227 6.33 -14.10 0.14
CA ARG A 227 6.84 -12.78 -0.25
C ARG A 227 8.12 -12.41 0.49
N LYS A 228 8.13 -12.56 1.82
CA LYS A 228 9.33 -12.28 2.64
C LYS A 228 10.51 -13.15 2.23
N HIS A 229 10.27 -14.42 1.97
CA HIS A 229 11.32 -15.34 1.53
C HIS A 229 11.89 -14.93 0.17
N ILE A 230 11.04 -14.55 -0.79
CA ILE A 230 11.48 -14.02 -2.08
C ILE A 230 12.29 -12.73 -1.91
N GLU A 231 11.86 -11.82 -1.02
CA GLU A 231 12.61 -10.59 -0.69
C GLU A 231 14.01 -10.93 -0.18
N ILE A 232 14.13 -11.85 0.79
CA ILE A 232 15.42 -12.32 1.32
C ILE A 232 16.29 -12.90 0.22
N ILE A 233 15.75 -13.80 -0.62
CA ILE A 233 16.51 -14.42 -1.71
C ILE A 233 16.98 -13.35 -2.71
N ARG A 234 16.16 -12.33 -3.00
CA ARG A 234 16.50 -11.21 -3.88
C ARG A 234 17.63 -10.35 -3.29
N GLU A 235 17.60 -10.06 -2.00
CA GLU A 235 18.67 -9.31 -1.33
C GLU A 235 20.02 -10.03 -1.38
N HIS A 236 20.00 -11.37 -1.33
CA HIS A 236 21.21 -12.20 -1.46
C HIS A 236 21.58 -12.52 -2.92
N SER A 237 20.70 -12.20 -3.87
CA SER A 237 20.93 -12.46 -5.29
C SER A 237 21.92 -11.45 -5.87
N SER A 238 22.84 -11.92 -6.70
CA SER A 238 23.76 -11.10 -7.46
C SER A 238 23.81 -11.60 -8.90
N ALA A 239 24.15 -10.72 -9.84
CA ALA A 239 24.29 -11.09 -11.25
C ALA A 239 25.31 -12.22 -11.46
N ASP A 240 26.27 -12.35 -10.54
CA ASP A 240 27.32 -13.36 -10.58
C ASP A 240 26.91 -14.70 -9.93
N ASN A 241 25.89 -14.72 -9.06
CA ASN A 241 25.43 -15.92 -8.36
C ASN A 241 24.20 -16.54 -9.02
N TYR A 242 23.07 -15.85 -8.95
CA TYR A 242 21.78 -16.30 -9.48
C TYR A 242 20.80 -15.14 -9.53
N ILE A 243 19.79 -15.23 -10.40
CA ILE A 243 18.71 -14.24 -10.55
C ILE A 243 17.41 -14.84 -10.02
N VAL A 244 16.62 -14.04 -9.31
CA VAL A 244 15.32 -14.45 -8.76
C VAL A 244 14.19 -13.97 -9.67
N GLY A 245 13.69 -14.87 -10.51
CA GLY A 245 12.47 -14.66 -11.29
C GLY A 245 11.23 -15.08 -10.50
N GLN A 246 10.26 -14.16 -10.33
CA GLN A 246 8.92 -14.55 -9.91
C GLN A 246 8.07 -14.71 -11.17
N ILE A 247 7.65 -15.94 -11.46
CA ILE A 247 6.90 -16.29 -12.66
C ILE A 247 5.51 -16.71 -12.21
N ASP A 248 4.49 -16.08 -12.79
CA ASP A 248 3.11 -16.54 -12.66
C ASP A 248 2.83 -17.52 -13.80
N PHE A 249 2.66 -18.79 -13.46
CA PHE A 249 2.20 -19.81 -14.41
C PHE A 249 0.67 -19.75 -14.44
N ALA A 250 0.12 -18.66 -14.98
CA ALA A 250 -1.25 -18.70 -15.45
C ALA A 250 -1.27 -19.59 -16.69
N GLU A 251 -1.65 -20.86 -16.52
CA GLU A 251 -2.06 -21.70 -17.64
C GLU A 251 -3.22 -20.98 -18.35
N ASN A 252 -2.96 -20.53 -19.58
CA ASN A 252 -4.00 -20.09 -20.52
C ASN A 252 -4.74 -21.31 -21.07
#